data_AF-A0A9D6DQL3-F1
#
_entry.id   AF-A0A9D6DQL3-F1
#
_cell.length_a   1.000
_cell.length_b   1.000
_cell.length_c   1.000
_cell.angle_alpha   90.00
_cell.angle_beta   90.00
_cell.angle_gamma   90.00
#
_symmetry.space_group_name_H-M   'P 1'
#
loop_
_entity.id
_entity.type
_entity.pdbx_description
1 polymer ?
#
loop_
_entity_poly.entity_id
_entity_poly.type
_entity_poly.pdbx_seq_one_letter_code
_entity_poly.pdbx_strand_id
1 'polypeptide(L)'
;MMAATGLKKETAGALAYVLGPITGVIFLVLEKDPFVRFHAMQSIVVFIGLFVLQWVLGLTLILLPLVPLVGIISFVLWLLLIYKAWQGAEWEVPFFGKFARNLAKKA
;
A
#
# COMPACT_ATOMS: atom_id res chain seq x y z
N MET A 1 0.89 0.94 24.77
CA MET A 1 -0.47 1.36 24.35
C MET A 1 -1.00 0.24 23.45
N MET A 2 -2.15 -0.36 23.77
CA MET A 2 -2.72 -1.38 22.88
C MET A 2 -3.19 -0.73 21.58
N ALA A 3 -2.96 -1.39 20.45
CA ALA A 3 -3.46 -0.99 19.14
C ALA A 3 -4.98 -0.79 19.20
N ALA A 4 -5.52 0.17 18.45
CA ALA A 4 -6.96 0.50 18.53
C ALA A 4 -7.84 -0.68 18.08
N THR A 5 -7.34 -1.49 17.15
CA THR A 5 -7.98 -2.73 16.68
C THR A 5 -7.70 -3.94 17.56
N GLY A 6 -6.82 -3.83 18.58
CA GLY A 6 -6.35 -4.96 19.38
C GLY A 6 -5.40 -5.91 18.65
N LEU A 7 -5.04 -5.63 17.40
CA LEU A 7 -4.13 -6.45 16.59
C LEU A 7 -2.66 -6.16 16.93
N LYS A 8 -1.79 -7.14 16.65
CA LYS A 8 -0.35 -6.90 16.55
C LYS A 8 -0.09 -5.91 15.42
N LYS A 9 0.85 -4.97 15.60
CA LYS A 9 1.15 -3.93 14.60
C LYS A 9 1.57 -4.52 13.25
N GLU A 10 2.26 -5.66 13.24
CA GLU A 10 2.66 -6.38 12.03
C GLU A 10 1.45 -6.92 11.27
N THR A 11 0.48 -7.49 12.00
CA THR A 11 -0.78 -7.96 11.43
C THR A 11 -1.62 -6.80 10.90
N ALA A 12 -1.76 -5.71 11.66
CA ALA A 12 -2.49 -4.52 11.22
C ALA A 12 -1.82 -3.86 9.98
N GLY A 13 -0.49 -3.76 9.97
CA GLY A 13 0.26 -3.26 8.82
C GLY A 13 0.11 -4.12 7.57
N ALA A 14 0.08 -5.45 7.71
CA ALA A 14 -0.18 -6.37 6.61
C ALA A 14 -1.62 -6.24 6.09
N LEU A 15 -2.61 -6.18 6.99
CA LEU A 15 -4.02 -6.04 6.64
C LEU A 15 -4.32 -4.71 5.93
N ALA A 16 -3.54 -3.67 6.18
CA ALA A 16 -3.68 -2.38 5.50
C ALA A 16 -3.55 -2.49 3.96
N TYR A 17 -2.91 -3.53 3.44
CA TYR A 17 -2.77 -3.78 1.99
C TYR A 17 -3.84 -4.67 1.38
N VAL A 18 -4.63 -5.41 2.16
CA VAL A 18 -5.47 -6.52 1.64
C VAL A 18 -6.50 -6.04 0.63
N LEU A 19 -7.17 -4.92 0.91
CA LEU A 19 -8.13 -4.29 -0.03
C LEU A 19 -7.56 -2.99 -0.62
N GLY A 20 -6.23 -2.91 -0.69
CA GLY A 20 -5.49 -1.75 -1.19
C GLY A 20 -5.90 -0.47 -0.45
N PRO A 21 -6.34 0.60 -1.15
CA PRO A 21 -6.62 1.89 -0.51
C PRO A 21 -7.75 1.83 0.53
N ILE A 22 -8.70 0.90 0.39
CA ILE A 22 -9.85 0.79 1.29
C ILE A 22 -9.37 0.43 2.70
N THR A 23 -8.63 -0.68 2.83
CA THR A 23 -8.01 -1.06 4.10
C THR A 23 -6.95 -0.07 4.54
N GLY A 24 -6.22 0.54 3.59
CA GLY A 24 -5.27 1.61 3.89
C GLY A 24 -5.94 2.77 4.64
N VAL A 25 -7.06 3.29 4.15
CA VAL A 25 -7.81 4.37 4.82
C VAL A 25 -8.34 3.92 6.18
N ILE A 26 -8.92 2.72 6.26
CA ILE A 26 -9.46 2.19 7.52
C ILE A 26 -8.37 2.14 8.60
N PHE A 27 -7.22 1.53 8.32
CA PHE A 27 -6.12 1.43 9.28
C PHE A 27 -5.46 2.78 9.57
N LEU A 28 -5.43 3.71 8.60
CA LEU A 28 -4.91 5.06 8.84
C LEU A 28 -5.78 5.85 9.84
N VAL A 29 -7.10 5.64 9.83
CA VAL A 29 -8.04 6.28 10.76
C VAL A 29 -8.02 5.61 12.12
N LEU A 30 -8.06 4.28 12.16
CA LEU A 30 -8.15 3.51 13.39
C LEU A 30 -6.83 3.49 14.18
N GLU A 31 -5.68 3.34 13.51
CA GLU A 31 -4.41 3.09 14.19
C GLU A 31 -3.55 4.34 14.40
N LYS A 32 -2.93 4.42 15.57
CA LYS A 32 -1.98 5.48 15.96
C LYS A 32 -0.52 5.04 15.92
N ASP A 33 -0.27 3.73 15.82
CA ASP A 33 1.08 3.19 15.73
C ASP A 33 1.78 3.65 14.42
N PRO A 34 2.97 4.25 14.47
CA PRO A 34 3.65 4.78 13.29
C PRO A 34 3.90 3.75 12.19
N PHE A 35 4.18 2.50 12.55
CA PHE A 35 4.44 1.43 11.61
C PHE A 35 3.16 1.11 10.82
N VAL A 36 2.02 0.97 11.52
CA VAL A 36 0.74 0.71 10.86
C VAL A 36 0.34 1.87 9.96
N ARG A 37 0.50 3.12 10.43
CA ARG A 37 0.19 4.33 9.64
C ARG A 37 1.04 4.46 8.39
N PHE A 38 2.32 4.08 8.46
CA PHE A 38 3.18 4.03 7.29
C PHE A 38 2.66 3.03 6.25
N HIS A 39 2.37 1.79 6.65
CA HIS A 39 1.88 0.78 5.70
C HIS A 39 0.48 1.12 5.16
N ALA A 40 -0.37 1.71 5.98
CA ALA A 40 -1.67 2.23 5.58
C ALA A 40 -1.55 3.32 4.50
N MET A 41 -0.69 4.32 4.72
CA MET A 41 -0.45 5.38 3.73
C MET A 41 0.23 4.84 2.47
N GLN A 42 1.19 3.93 2.60
CA GLN A 42 1.84 3.30 1.46
C GLN A 42 0.83 2.48 0.63
N SER A 43 -0.11 1.79 1.26
CA SER A 43 -1.21 1.12 0.58
C SER A 43 -2.05 2.09 -0.26
N ILE A 44 -2.46 3.21 0.33
CA ILE A 44 -3.24 4.25 -0.37
C ILE A 44 -2.46 4.76 -1.60
N VAL A 45 -1.23 5.23 -1.39
CA VAL A 45 -0.41 5.84 -2.44
C VAL A 45 -0.12 4.86 -3.56
N VAL A 46 0.35 3.64 -3.23
CA VAL A 46 0.78 2.66 -4.22
C VAL A 46 -0.41 2.18 -5.05
N PHE A 47 -1.52 1.79 -4.42
CA PHE A 47 -2.64 1.22 -5.17
C PHE A 47 -3.45 2.27 -5.95
N ILE A 48 -3.56 3.51 -5.46
CA ILE A 48 -4.11 4.61 -6.27
C ILE A 48 -3.19 4.90 -7.47
N GLY A 49 -1.88 4.96 -7.25
CA GLY A 49 -0.90 5.17 -8.32
C GLY A 49 -0.95 4.07 -9.40
N LEU A 50 -1.01 2.81 -8.99
CA LEU A 50 -1.13 1.66 -9.90
C LEU A 50 -2.47 1.65 -10.64
N PHE A 51 -3.56 2.04 -9.99
CA PHE A 51 -4.86 2.18 -10.64
C PHE A 51 -4.80 3.25 -11.74
N VAL A 52 -4.31 4.44 -11.43
CA VAL A 52 -4.16 5.52 -12.41
C VAL A 52 -3.25 5.11 -13.56
N LEU A 53 -2.12 4.45 -13.28
CA LEU A 53 -1.20 3.95 -14.30
C LEU A 53 -1.89 2.97 -15.25
N GLN A 54 -2.62 1.99 -14.72
CA GLN A 54 -3.33 1.02 -15.56
C GLN A 54 -4.42 1.68 -16.42
N TRP A 55 -5.15 2.64 -15.86
CA TRP A 55 -6.11 3.43 -16.63
C TRP A 55 -5.44 4.18 -17.79
N VAL A 56 -4.33 4.88 -17.53
CA VAL A 56 -3.59 5.63 -18.56
C VAL A 56 -3.08 4.71 -19.67
N LEU A 57 -2.49 3.56 -19.31
CA LEU A 57 -2.00 2.58 -20.29
C LEU A 57 -3.15 2.01 -21.13
N GLY A 58 -4.33 1.83 -20.54
CA GLY A 58 -5.52 1.34 -21.24
C GLY A 58 -6.18 2.32 -22.21
N LEU A 59 -5.77 3.61 -22.22
CA LEU A 59 -6.39 4.63 -23.09
C LEU A 59 -6.03 4.50 -24.57
N THR A 60 -4.94 3.81 -24.91
CA THR A 60 -4.45 3.75 -26.30
C THR A 60 -4.14 2.31 -26.71
N LEU A 61 -4.38 1.95 -27.97
CA LEU A 61 -4.05 0.63 -28.51
C LEU A 61 -2.54 0.33 -28.48
N ILE A 62 -1.70 1.37 -28.54
CA ILE A 62 -0.24 1.25 -28.52
C ILE A 62 0.25 0.83 -27.12
N LEU A 63 -0.33 1.39 -26.06
CA LEU A 63 0.08 1.12 -24.67
C LEU A 63 -0.68 -0.04 -24.03
N LEU A 64 -1.85 -0.42 -24.58
CA LEU A 64 -2.70 -1.50 -24.08
C LEU A 64 -1.93 -2.82 -23.82
N PRO A 65 -0.97 -3.26 -24.65
CA PRO A 65 -0.20 -4.49 -24.38
C PRO A 65 0.63 -4.45 -23.08
N LEU A 66 0.89 -3.27 -22.50
CA LEU A 66 1.64 -3.12 -21.24
C LEU A 66 0.76 -3.37 -20.00
N VAL A 67 -0.56 -3.28 -20.11
CA VAL A 67 -1.50 -3.48 -18.99
C VAL A 67 -1.31 -4.83 -18.30
N PRO A 68 -1.29 -5.99 -18.98
CA PRO A 68 -1.09 -7.28 -18.31
C PRO A 68 0.25 -7.39 -17.59
N LEU A 69 1.33 -6.79 -18.14
CA LEU A 69 2.64 -6.77 -17.50
C LEU A 69 2.61 -5.97 -16.19
N VAL A 70 2.00 -4.78 -16.21
CA VAL A 70 1.80 -3.97 -15.00
C VAL A 70 0.92 -4.71 -13.99
N GLY A 71 -0.10 -5.45 -14.44
CA GLY A 71 -0.94 -6.29 -13.59
C GLY A 71 -0.14 -7.35 -12.82
N ILE A 72 0.75 -8.08 -13.51
CA ILE A 72 1.61 -9.10 -12.89
C ILE A 72 2.57 -8.46 -11.87
N ILE A 73 3.23 -7.36 -12.24
CA ILE A 73 4.15 -6.64 -11.34
C ILE A 73 3.40 -6.13 -10.10
N SER A 74 2.19 -5.59 -10.30
CA SER A 74 1.33 -5.10 -9.22
C SER A 74 0.93 -6.21 -8.26
N PHE A 75 0.60 -7.40 -8.79
CA PHE A 75 0.24 -8.56 -7.99
C PHE A 75 1.41 -9.07 -7.16
N VAL A 76 2.61 -9.17 -7.75
CA VAL A 76 3.84 -9.54 -7.03
C VAL A 76 4.16 -8.52 -5.94
N LEU A 77 4.07 -7.22 -6.26
CA LEU A 77 4.29 -6.13 -5.31
C LEU A 77 3.30 -6.21 -4.14
N TRP A 78 2.02 -6.47 -4.41
CA TRP A 78 0.99 -6.60 -3.38
C TRP A 78 1.30 -7.72 -2.38
N LEU A 79 1.67 -8.91 -2.87
CA LEU A 79 2.07 -10.03 -2.02
C LEU A 79 3.33 -9.70 -1.21
N LEU A 80 4.32 -9.05 -1.84
CA LEU A 80 5.55 -8.64 -1.17
C LEU A 80 5.30 -7.63 -0.05
N LEU A 81 4.39 -6.66 -0.27
CA LEU A 81 4.03 -5.66 0.73
C LEU A 81 3.35 -6.29 1.95
N ILE A 82 2.40 -7.21 1.72
CA ILE A 82 1.76 -7.97 2.80
C ILE A 82 2.81 -8.77 3.58
N TYR A 83 3.66 -9.52 2.87
CA TYR A 83 4.68 -10.35 3.49
C TYR A 83 5.69 -9.54 4.32
N LYS A 84 6.21 -8.43 3.78
CA LYS A 84 7.18 -7.58 4.48
C LYS A 84 6.56 -6.93 5.72
N ALA A 85 5.34 -6.41 5.63
CA ALA A 85 4.65 -5.84 6.77
C ALA A 85 4.39 -6.88 7.87
N TRP A 86 4.00 -8.10 7.49
CA TRP A 86 3.80 -9.19 8.45
C TRP A 86 5.12 -9.62 9.13
N GLN A 87 6.25 -9.57 8.42
CA GLN A 87 7.58 -9.78 9.03
C GLN A 87 8.05 -8.61 9.92
N GLY A 88 7.24 -7.55 10.08
CA GLY A 88 7.60 -6.35 10.83
C GLY A 88 8.61 -5.45 10.11
N ALA A 89 8.82 -5.66 8.81
CA ALA A 89 9.71 -4.84 8.01
C ALA A 89 8.98 -3.63 7.43
N GLU A 90 9.44 -2.43 7.81
CA GLU A 90 8.94 -1.15 7.29
C GLU A 90 9.53 -0.86 5.90
N TRP A 91 9.31 -1.78 4.96
CA TRP A 91 9.88 -1.71 3.62
C TRP A 91 9.15 -0.67 2.77
N GLU A 92 9.94 0.23 2.17
CA GLU A 92 9.47 1.29 1.28
C GLU A 92 9.49 0.84 -0.17
N VAL A 93 8.36 1.00 -0.86
CA VAL A 93 8.35 0.86 -2.32
C VAL A 93 9.27 1.93 -2.90
N PRO A 94 10.21 1.60 -3.82
CA PRO A 94 11.01 2.61 -4.49
C PRO A 94 10.12 3.69 -5.13
N PHE A 95 10.56 4.96 -5.04
CA PHE A 95 9.83 6.17 -5.48
C PHE A 95 8.57 6.52 -4.66
N PHE A 96 7.68 5.57 -4.39
CA PHE A 96 6.41 5.84 -3.70
C PHE A 96 6.51 5.80 -2.17
N GLY A 97 7.43 5.01 -1.62
CA GLY A 97 7.58 4.80 -0.17
C GLY A 97 8.03 6.05 0.59
N LYS A 98 8.96 6.83 0.02
CA LYS A 98 9.36 8.13 0.59
C LYS A 98 8.20 9.12 0.63
N PHE A 99 7.40 9.15 -0.42
CA PHE A 99 6.21 10.00 -0.50
C PHE A 99 5.16 9.57 0.54
N ALA A 100 4.86 8.28 0.60
CA ALA A 100 3.96 7.71 1.61
C ALA A 100 4.43 7.99 3.04
N ARG A 101 5.72 7.84 3.33
CA ARG A 101 6.29 8.18 4.65
C ARG A 101 6.09 9.64 5.00
N ASN A 102 6.31 10.55 4.07
CA ASN A 102 6.13 11.98 4.31
C ASN A 102 4.66 12.35 4.54
N LEU A 103 3.73 11.69 3.84
CA LEU A 103 2.29 11.86 4.06
C LEU A 103 1.84 11.25 5.40
N ALA A 104 2.35 10.07 5.76
CA ALA A 104 2.01 9.39 7.02
C ALA A 104 2.40 10.21 8.26
N LYS A 105 3.48 11.00 8.17
CA LYS A 105 3.91 11.93 9.23
C LYS A 105 2.99 13.15 9.39
N LYS A 106 2.21 13.49 8.36
CA LYS A 106 1.36 14.69 8.33
C LYS A 106 -0.12 14.38 8.58
N ALA A 107 -0.56 13.17 8.23
CA ALA A 107 -1.89 12.64 8.55
C ALA A 107 -1.99 12.30 10.04
#